data_AF-A0A817PBF0-F1
#
_entry.id   AF-A0A817PBF0-F1
#
_cell.length_a   1.000
_cell.length_b   1.000
_cell.length_c   1.000
_cell.angle_alpha   90.00
_cell.angle_beta   90.00
_cell.angle_gamma   90.00
#
_symmetry.space_group_name_H-M   'P 1'
#
loop_
_entity.id
_entity.type
_entity.pdbx_description
1 polymer ?
#
loop_
_entity_poly.entity_id
_entity_poly.type
_entity_poly.pdbx_seq_one_letter_code
_entity_poly.pdbx_strand_id
1 'polypeptide(L)'
;MFSGFYKFADTYICCPNADTAIKLIQNSHLIDNGYKPSLISSIDYFFYRNEYGLSMMLLLPVFEYLLRKLFVNANNCPERLLTAEATTLYTTLDEILTCCLPDGSPNRLCDELGRGYMSLLGDLITFPDGVCLRSKLSHGETDYECLPRSISDAQLGLLFTLLYRYDKYKLDKYGQSLLDYINNYKVHYHPITIARNQILQCIIEFKQMPDRSTLTEEEETETIDFPIQLTDFWQSFITPNKLSLFNNISLETIDTLLNEDNINLINRYCTCKLTTTGYNEQSLIIIIRQICTQLHLIFVNIDTFIKTRGQAYHSKQLRSNQRSNFERFINIYNNFRQTVLFMCHLNASIIFSLDNIRCIDLKYSSLLMKLLRIWLTFAENTVTLSNITRNRWDEIAALCLTSIEKSTKSILKL
;
A
#
# COMPACT_ATOMS: atom_id res chain seq x y z
N MET A 1 -1.83 13.77 -13.22
CA MET A 1 -2.10 12.77 -14.28
C MET A 1 -1.01 11.69 -14.41
N PHE A 2 0.13 11.71 -13.70
CA PHE A 2 1.15 10.65 -13.84
C PHE A 2 1.99 10.36 -12.57
N SER A 3 1.41 10.27 -11.37
CA SER A 3 2.19 10.15 -10.10
C SER A 3 3.05 8.88 -9.99
N GLY A 4 2.64 7.76 -10.61
CA GLY A 4 3.37 6.48 -10.63
C GLY A 4 4.52 6.39 -11.64
N PHE A 5 4.71 7.38 -12.51
CA PHE A 5 5.68 7.29 -13.60
C PHE A 5 7.02 7.97 -13.30
N TYR A 6 7.03 8.99 -12.43
CA TYR A 6 8.21 9.81 -12.16
C TYR A 6 9.35 9.05 -11.45
N LYS A 7 9.06 8.07 -10.57
CA LYS A 7 10.13 7.29 -9.92
C LYS A 7 10.70 6.18 -10.82
N PHE A 8 10.04 5.89 -11.95
CA PHE A 8 10.49 4.90 -12.94
C PHE A 8 11.45 5.51 -13.98
N ALA A 9 11.76 6.80 -13.94
CA ALA A 9 12.62 7.40 -14.97
C ALA A 9 14.13 7.16 -14.71
N ASP A 10 14.54 7.02 -13.44
CA ASP A 10 15.95 7.12 -13.03
C ASP A 10 16.66 5.77 -12.81
N THR A 11 15.98 4.64 -13.05
CA THR A 11 16.39 3.34 -12.49
C THR A 11 16.56 2.19 -13.48
N TYR A 12 16.61 2.37 -14.80
CA TYR A 12 16.60 1.21 -15.73
C TYR A 12 17.89 0.99 -16.52
N ILE A 13 18.22 -0.29 -16.69
CA ILE A 13 19.18 -0.74 -17.70
C ILE A 13 18.44 -0.77 -19.04
N CYS A 14 18.90 0.03 -20.00
CA CYS A 14 18.36 0.11 -21.35
C CYS A 14 18.28 -1.26 -22.03
N CYS A 15 17.25 -1.47 -22.84
CA CYS A 15 17.12 -2.58 -23.79
C CYS A 15 18.43 -2.81 -24.59
N PRO A 16 18.81 -4.06 -24.95
CA PRO A 16 19.96 -4.26 -25.84
C PRO A 16 19.68 -3.59 -27.18
N ASN A 17 20.71 -3.30 -27.97
CA ASN A 17 20.50 -2.72 -29.30
C ASN A 17 19.54 -3.59 -30.15
N ALA A 18 18.86 -2.97 -31.11
CA ALA A 18 17.80 -3.60 -31.90
C ALA A 18 18.21 -4.95 -32.51
N ASP A 19 19.42 -5.04 -33.09
CA ASP A 19 19.91 -6.28 -33.70
C ASP A 19 20.08 -7.41 -32.68
N THR A 20 20.60 -7.08 -31.50
CA THR A 20 20.76 -8.06 -30.42
C THR A 20 19.41 -8.48 -29.86
N ALA A 21 18.50 -7.53 -29.66
CA ALA A 21 17.12 -7.79 -29.24
C ALA A 21 16.41 -8.77 -30.19
N ILE A 22 16.46 -8.50 -31.50
CA ILE A 22 15.85 -9.35 -32.53
C ILE A 22 16.47 -10.75 -32.53
N LYS A 23 17.80 -10.85 -32.44
CA LYS A 23 18.50 -12.16 -32.37
C LYS A 23 18.09 -12.96 -31.14
N LEU A 24 17.97 -12.33 -29.97
CA LEU A 24 17.50 -13.00 -28.75
C LEU A 24 16.05 -13.49 -28.90
N ILE A 25 15.17 -12.71 -29.51
CA ILE A 25 13.77 -13.13 -29.75
C ILE A 25 13.71 -14.31 -30.74
N GLN A 26 14.47 -14.24 -31.84
CA GLN A 26 14.46 -15.25 -32.89
C GLN A 26 14.97 -16.61 -32.39
N ASN A 27 16.03 -16.60 -31.58
CA ASN A 27 16.68 -17.81 -31.09
C ASN A 27 16.03 -18.37 -29.81
N SER A 28 15.05 -17.69 -29.24
CA SER A 28 14.41 -18.09 -27.99
C SER A 28 13.62 -19.39 -28.14
N HIS A 29 13.80 -20.29 -27.17
CA HIS A 29 12.97 -21.47 -26.95
C HIS A 29 11.82 -21.19 -25.97
N LEU A 30 11.98 -20.17 -25.13
CA LEU A 30 10.93 -19.68 -24.24
C LEU A 30 9.77 -19.08 -25.03
N ILE A 31 10.06 -18.33 -26.11
CA ILE A 31 9.06 -17.71 -26.99
C ILE A 31 8.65 -18.65 -28.11
N ASP A 32 7.36 -18.97 -28.18
CA ASP A 32 6.81 -19.79 -29.26
C ASP A 32 6.82 -19.03 -30.60
N ASN A 33 7.01 -19.75 -31.71
CA ASN A 33 7.19 -19.14 -33.04
C ASN A 33 6.05 -18.22 -33.48
N GLY A 34 4.82 -18.47 -33.02
CA GLY A 34 3.66 -17.62 -33.33
C GLY A 34 3.74 -16.21 -32.73
N TYR A 35 4.46 -16.03 -31.62
CA TYR A 35 4.58 -14.74 -30.93
C TYR A 35 5.81 -13.92 -31.35
N LYS A 36 6.80 -14.55 -31.99
CA LYS A 36 8.04 -13.89 -32.45
C LYS A 36 7.78 -12.67 -33.36
N PRO A 37 6.87 -12.71 -34.35
CA PRO A 37 6.60 -11.54 -35.20
C PRO A 37 6.08 -10.33 -34.44
N SER A 38 5.22 -10.55 -33.44
CA SER A 38 4.67 -9.46 -32.61
C SER A 38 5.75 -8.80 -31.76
N LEU A 39 6.65 -9.60 -31.18
CA LEU A 39 7.80 -9.09 -30.42
C LEU A 39 8.79 -8.33 -31.31
N ILE A 40 9.12 -8.85 -32.48
CA ILE A 40 10.00 -8.15 -33.43
C ILE A 40 9.37 -6.81 -33.86
N SER A 41 8.06 -6.77 -34.06
CA SER A 41 7.34 -5.52 -34.35
C SER A 41 7.40 -4.55 -33.16
N SER A 42 7.28 -5.03 -31.92
CA SER A 42 7.48 -4.21 -30.72
C SER A 42 8.89 -3.58 -30.69
N ILE A 43 9.94 -4.33 -31.04
CA ILE A 43 11.30 -3.80 -31.16
C ILE A 43 11.40 -2.73 -32.26
N ASP A 44 10.71 -2.89 -33.39
CA ASP A 44 10.67 -1.90 -34.47
C ASP A 44 10.07 -0.56 -34.00
N TYR A 45 8.89 -0.61 -33.36
CA TYR A 45 8.24 0.56 -32.78
C TYR A 45 9.12 1.25 -31.74
N PHE A 46 9.82 0.47 -30.91
CA PHE A 46 10.69 1.00 -29.86
C PHE A 46 11.94 1.71 -30.41
N PHE A 47 12.72 1.06 -31.28
CA PHE A 47 14.03 1.56 -31.71
C PHE A 47 13.98 2.49 -32.92
N TYR A 48 13.10 2.20 -33.89
CA TYR A 48 13.13 2.89 -35.18
C TYR A 48 12.04 3.95 -35.29
N ARG A 49 10.90 3.77 -34.62
CA ARG A 49 9.77 4.71 -34.70
C ARG A 49 9.63 5.62 -33.48
N ASN A 50 10.28 5.30 -32.37
CA ASN A 50 10.11 5.99 -31.08
C ASN A 50 8.65 5.99 -30.59
N GLU A 51 7.87 4.97 -30.96
CA GLU A 51 6.45 4.82 -30.63
C GLU A 51 6.32 3.82 -29.47
N TYR A 52 6.70 4.27 -28.26
CA TYR A 52 6.84 3.40 -27.09
C TYR A 52 5.51 2.77 -26.64
N GLY A 53 4.39 3.49 -26.75
CA GLY A 53 3.06 2.95 -26.43
C GLY A 53 2.69 1.75 -27.28
N LEU A 54 2.89 1.83 -28.60
CA LEU A 54 2.61 0.73 -29.52
C LEU A 54 3.53 -0.46 -29.29
N SER A 55 4.81 -0.21 -29.00
CA SER A 55 5.73 -1.27 -28.55
C SER A 55 5.17 -2.03 -27.34
N MET A 56 4.74 -1.31 -26.29
CA MET A 56 4.20 -1.92 -25.08
C MET A 56 2.88 -2.67 -25.32
N MET A 57 2.00 -2.13 -26.16
CA MET A 57 0.73 -2.77 -26.52
C MET A 57 0.95 -4.13 -27.22
N LEU A 58 1.95 -4.22 -28.10
CA LEU A 58 2.30 -5.48 -28.78
C LEU A 58 3.02 -6.47 -27.85
N LEU A 59 3.78 -5.96 -26.90
CA LEU A 59 4.55 -6.76 -25.94
C LEU A 59 3.66 -7.36 -24.85
N LEU A 60 2.64 -6.64 -24.38
CA LEU A 60 1.84 -7.02 -23.21
C LEU A 60 1.15 -8.40 -23.35
N PRO A 61 0.45 -8.75 -24.45
CA PRO A 61 -0.17 -10.07 -24.59
C PRO A 61 0.84 -11.22 -24.60
N VAL A 62 1.99 -10.99 -25.26
CA VAL A 62 3.08 -11.99 -25.30
C VAL A 62 3.69 -12.16 -23.91
N PHE A 63 3.86 -11.06 -23.18
CA PHE A 63 4.38 -11.07 -21.83
C PHE A 63 3.46 -11.82 -20.86
N GLU A 64 2.15 -11.60 -20.92
CA GLU A 64 1.17 -12.37 -20.13
C GLU A 64 1.22 -13.86 -20.46
N TYR A 65 1.36 -14.21 -21.73
CA TYR A 65 1.53 -15.61 -22.15
C TYR A 65 2.81 -16.24 -21.57
N LEU A 66 3.94 -15.53 -21.64
CA LEU A 66 5.21 -15.99 -21.09
C LEU A 66 5.13 -16.22 -19.58
N LEU A 67 4.55 -15.28 -18.83
CA LEU A 67 4.33 -15.46 -17.39
C LEU A 67 3.42 -16.64 -17.08
N ARG A 68 2.37 -16.86 -17.88
CA ARG A 68 1.48 -18.04 -17.73
C ARG A 68 2.24 -19.34 -17.95
N LYS A 69 3.11 -19.40 -18.96
CA LYS A 69 3.97 -20.58 -19.24
C LYS A 69 4.89 -20.87 -18.06
N LEU A 70 5.52 -19.84 -17.49
CA LEU A 70 6.38 -19.98 -16.30
C LEU A 70 5.58 -20.40 -15.06
N PHE A 71 4.41 -19.81 -14.82
CA PHE A 71 3.52 -20.16 -13.72
C PHE A 71 3.08 -21.63 -13.77
N VAL A 72 2.64 -22.07 -14.95
CA VAL A 72 2.18 -23.45 -15.18
C VAL A 72 3.30 -24.45 -14.93
N ASN A 73 4.51 -24.14 -15.39
CA ASN A 73 5.68 -24.98 -15.16
C ASN A 73 6.08 -25.01 -13.67
N ALA A 74 6.13 -23.86 -13.00
CA ALA A 74 6.51 -23.76 -11.58
C ALA A 74 5.53 -24.50 -10.66
N ASN A 75 4.23 -24.47 -10.97
CA ASN A 75 3.18 -25.09 -10.17
C ASN A 75 2.76 -26.49 -10.66
N ASN A 76 3.38 -27.02 -11.73
CA ASN A 76 3.05 -28.32 -12.33
C ASN A 76 1.56 -28.47 -12.71
N CYS A 77 0.99 -27.46 -13.37
CA CYS A 77 -0.43 -27.42 -13.78
C CYS A 77 -0.62 -27.16 -15.29
N PRO A 78 -0.12 -28.07 -16.17
CA PRO A 78 -0.09 -27.88 -17.64
C PRO A 78 -1.44 -27.55 -18.26
N GLU A 79 -2.52 -28.08 -17.69
CA GLU A 79 -3.90 -27.84 -18.11
C GLU A 79 -4.28 -26.34 -18.06
N ARG A 80 -3.59 -25.54 -17.24
CA ARG A 80 -3.91 -24.12 -17.03
C ARG A 80 -3.30 -23.17 -18.07
N LEU A 81 -2.53 -23.69 -19.04
CA LEU A 81 -1.86 -22.87 -20.06
C LEU A 81 -2.83 -22.31 -21.13
N LEU A 82 -3.79 -23.12 -21.57
CA LEU A 82 -4.68 -22.82 -22.71
C LEU A 82 -6.18 -22.95 -22.37
N THR A 83 -6.54 -23.21 -21.12
CA THR A 83 -7.93 -23.49 -20.75
C THR A 83 -8.78 -22.22 -20.74
N ALA A 84 -9.53 -22.04 -21.82
CA ALA A 84 -10.86 -21.44 -21.81
C ALA A 84 -11.88 -22.59 -21.88
N GLU A 85 -12.03 -23.36 -20.79
CA GLU A 85 -13.15 -24.29 -20.67
C GLU A 85 -14.38 -23.51 -20.20
N ALA A 86 -15.57 -23.89 -20.67
CA ALA A 86 -16.82 -23.17 -20.36
C ALA A 86 -17.13 -23.07 -18.84
N THR A 87 -16.52 -23.93 -18.03
CA THR A 87 -16.69 -24.00 -16.57
C THR A 87 -15.50 -23.47 -15.78
N THR A 88 -14.40 -23.11 -16.44
CA THR A 88 -13.13 -22.81 -15.77
C THR A 88 -12.66 -21.43 -16.21
N LEU A 89 -12.61 -20.48 -15.27
CA LEU A 89 -12.13 -19.13 -15.54
C LEU A 89 -10.70 -19.18 -16.10
N TYR A 90 -10.42 -18.32 -17.08
CA TYR A 90 -9.09 -18.21 -17.67
C TYR A 90 -8.06 -17.83 -16.59
N THR A 91 -6.88 -18.47 -16.58
CA THR A 91 -5.81 -18.12 -15.63
C THR A 91 -5.38 -16.67 -15.86
N THR A 92 -5.83 -15.80 -14.97
CA THR A 92 -5.61 -14.35 -15.05
C THR A 92 -4.21 -13.98 -14.58
N LEU A 93 -3.72 -12.80 -14.99
CA LEU A 93 -2.44 -12.29 -14.50
C LEU A 93 -2.45 -12.04 -12.99
N ASP A 94 -3.61 -11.66 -12.44
CA ASP A 94 -3.80 -11.49 -11.00
C ASP A 94 -3.58 -12.83 -10.28
N GLU A 95 -4.16 -13.90 -10.82
CA GLU A 95 -3.97 -15.27 -10.31
C GLU A 95 -2.52 -15.77 -10.44
N ILE A 96 -1.85 -15.45 -11.55
CA ILE A 96 -0.43 -15.79 -11.77
C ILE A 96 0.46 -15.17 -10.69
N LEU A 97 0.13 -13.98 -10.21
CA LEU A 97 0.95 -13.17 -9.31
C LEU A 97 0.49 -13.24 -7.83
N THR A 98 -0.55 -14.00 -7.49
CA THR A 98 -0.95 -14.22 -6.09
C THR A 98 0.08 -15.06 -5.33
N CYS A 99 0.10 -14.94 -3.99
CA CYS A 99 0.96 -15.77 -3.14
C CYS A 99 0.49 -17.23 -3.00
N CYS A 100 -0.82 -17.47 -3.13
CA CYS A 100 -1.43 -18.79 -2.99
C CYS A 100 -2.43 -19.03 -4.13
N LEU A 101 -2.56 -20.30 -4.51
CA LEU A 101 -3.54 -20.78 -5.47
C LEU A 101 -4.94 -20.89 -4.83
N PRO A 102 -6.02 -21.03 -5.62
CA PRO A 102 -7.39 -21.14 -5.10
C PRO A 102 -7.63 -22.30 -4.12
N ASP A 103 -6.84 -23.37 -4.21
CA ASP A 103 -6.87 -24.53 -3.31
C ASP A 103 -6.11 -24.28 -1.99
N GLY A 104 -5.54 -23.09 -1.80
CA GLY A 104 -4.75 -22.70 -0.63
C GLY A 104 -3.28 -23.13 -0.69
N SER A 105 -2.86 -23.85 -1.73
CA SER A 105 -1.46 -24.22 -1.92
C SER A 105 -0.59 -23.01 -2.27
N PRO A 106 0.71 -23.00 -1.90
CA PRO A 106 1.59 -21.88 -2.20
C PRO A 106 1.87 -21.78 -3.71
N ASN A 107 1.82 -20.57 -4.26
CA ASN A 107 2.22 -20.31 -5.64
C ASN A 107 3.76 -20.31 -5.75
N ARG A 108 4.29 -21.31 -6.45
CA ARG A 108 5.73 -21.54 -6.59
C ARG A 108 6.42 -20.61 -7.59
N LEU A 109 5.67 -19.80 -8.33
CA LEU A 109 6.25 -18.82 -9.26
C LEU A 109 7.16 -17.82 -8.54
N CYS A 110 6.81 -17.45 -7.30
CA CYS A 110 7.63 -16.53 -6.49
C CYS A 110 9.03 -17.11 -6.22
N ASP A 111 9.11 -18.41 -5.93
CA ASP A 111 10.37 -19.10 -5.68
C ASP A 111 11.17 -19.30 -6.97
N GLU A 112 10.46 -19.63 -8.06
CA GLU A 112 11.04 -19.81 -9.39
C GLU A 112 11.66 -18.50 -9.91
N LEU A 113 10.93 -17.38 -9.89
CA LEU A 113 11.43 -16.09 -10.37
C LEU A 113 12.33 -15.37 -9.36
N GLY A 114 12.07 -15.52 -8.08
CA GLY A 114 12.78 -14.81 -7.03
C GLY A 114 12.32 -13.35 -6.87
N ARG A 115 12.80 -12.74 -5.78
CA ARG A 115 12.26 -11.48 -5.24
C ARG A 115 12.38 -10.27 -6.17
N GLY A 116 13.47 -10.19 -6.93
CA GLY A 116 13.73 -9.09 -7.85
C GLY A 116 12.67 -8.96 -8.95
N TYR A 117 12.39 -10.07 -9.63
CA TYR A 117 11.34 -10.18 -10.63
C TYR A 117 9.96 -9.88 -10.04
N MET A 118 9.62 -10.48 -8.90
CA MET A 118 8.32 -10.24 -8.26
C MET A 118 8.13 -8.77 -7.87
N SER A 119 9.20 -8.09 -7.46
CA SER A 119 9.17 -6.66 -7.11
C SER A 119 8.94 -5.77 -8.34
N LEU A 120 9.67 -6.04 -9.44
CA LEU A 120 9.52 -5.27 -10.68
C LEU A 120 8.15 -5.53 -11.34
N LEU A 121 7.69 -6.79 -11.34
CA LEU A 121 6.33 -7.17 -11.77
C LEU A 121 5.27 -6.45 -10.96
N GLY A 122 5.44 -6.41 -9.63
CA GLY A 122 4.58 -5.66 -8.74
C GLY A 122 4.47 -4.19 -9.15
N ASP A 123 5.60 -3.49 -9.29
CA ASP A 123 5.60 -2.08 -9.66
C ASP A 123 5.03 -1.81 -11.07
N LEU A 124 5.32 -2.68 -12.04
CA LEU A 124 4.88 -2.50 -13.43
C LEU A 124 3.41 -2.86 -13.66
N ILE A 125 2.93 -3.92 -13.01
CA ILE A 125 1.69 -4.59 -13.39
C ILE A 125 0.64 -4.55 -12.27
N THR A 126 1.02 -4.89 -11.03
CA THR A 126 0.05 -5.31 -10.00
C THR A 126 -0.23 -4.24 -8.94
N PHE A 127 0.78 -3.49 -8.50
CA PHE A 127 0.63 -2.59 -7.35
C PHE A 127 -0.20 -1.37 -7.73
N PRO A 128 -1.28 -1.04 -6.99
CA PRO A 128 -2.23 0.03 -7.34
C PRO A 128 -1.61 1.42 -7.52
N ASP A 129 -0.58 1.74 -6.72
CA ASP A 129 0.13 3.02 -6.82
C ASP A 129 1.28 3.01 -7.84
N GLY A 130 1.55 1.84 -8.43
CA GLY A 130 2.60 1.65 -9.42
C GLY A 130 2.20 2.11 -10.82
N VAL A 131 2.90 1.56 -11.81
CA VAL A 131 2.62 1.86 -13.22
C VAL A 131 1.28 1.28 -13.62
N CYS A 132 0.89 0.10 -13.10
CA CYS A 132 -0.35 -0.60 -13.47
C CYS A 132 -0.54 -0.71 -14.99
N LEU A 133 0.54 -0.99 -15.72
CA LEU A 133 0.60 -0.88 -17.18
C LEU A 133 -0.55 -1.63 -17.86
N ARG A 134 -0.85 -2.84 -17.38
CA ARG A 134 -1.94 -3.67 -17.88
C ARG A 134 -3.29 -2.98 -17.76
N SER A 135 -3.64 -2.53 -16.55
CA SER A 135 -4.92 -1.88 -16.25
C SER A 135 -5.08 -0.61 -17.07
N LYS A 136 -4.05 0.26 -17.05
CA LYS A 136 -4.11 1.57 -17.72
C LYS A 136 -4.24 1.47 -19.23
N LEU A 137 -3.50 0.56 -19.87
CA LEU A 137 -3.61 0.32 -21.31
C LEU A 137 -4.93 -0.36 -21.70
N SER A 138 -5.36 -1.37 -20.94
CA SER A 138 -6.55 -2.16 -21.29
C SER A 138 -7.86 -1.41 -21.07
N HIS A 139 -7.91 -0.50 -20.09
CA HIS A 139 -9.08 0.32 -19.79
C HIS A 139 -9.07 1.68 -20.51
N GLY A 140 -8.02 1.99 -21.30
CA GLY A 140 -7.90 3.27 -21.98
C GLY A 140 -7.75 4.46 -21.02
N GLU A 141 -7.27 4.23 -19.80
CA GLU A 141 -7.05 5.28 -18.78
C GLU A 141 -5.85 6.18 -19.11
N THR A 142 -5.00 5.75 -20.05
CA THR A 142 -3.82 6.49 -20.47
C THR A 142 -3.72 6.47 -21.99
N ASP A 143 -3.42 7.63 -22.56
CA ASP A 143 -3.08 7.75 -23.97
C ASP A 143 -1.75 7.04 -24.25
N TYR A 144 -1.75 6.09 -25.17
CA TYR A 144 -0.57 5.31 -25.53
C TYR A 144 0.52 6.21 -26.16
N GLU A 145 0.14 7.32 -26.79
CA GLU A 145 1.08 8.28 -27.40
C GLU A 145 1.88 9.04 -26.34
N CYS A 146 1.32 9.18 -25.14
CA CYS A 146 1.92 9.90 -24.02
C CYS A 146 2.78 9.01 -23.11
N LEU A 147 2.94 7.72 -23.44
CA LEU A 147 3.66 6.80 -22.57
C LEU A 147 5.18 7.02 -22.63
N PRO A 148 5.84 7.19 -21.48
CA PRO A 148 7.27 7.47 -21.44
C PRO A 148 8.09 6.24 -21.83
N ARG A 149 9.19 6.50 -22.54
CA ARG A 149 10.18 5.50 -22.95
C ARG A 149 10.63 4.60 -21.78
N SER A 150 10.83 5.18 -20.59
CA SER A 150 11.37 4.47 -19.42
C SER A 150 10.57 3.24 -19.02
N ILE A 151 9.24 3.25 -19.19
CA ILE A 151 8.41 2.08 -18.90
C ILE A 151 8.58 1.01 -19.98
N SER A 152 8.62 1.42 -21.24
CA SER A 152 8.83 0.49 -22.33
C SER A 152 10.21 -0.15 -22.22
N ASP A 153 11.23 0.61 -21.81
CA ASP A 153 12.55 0.09 -21.44
C ASP A 153 12.45 -0.92 -20.29
N ALA A 154 11.69 -0.62 -19.23
CA ALA A 154 11.50 -1.54 -18.11
C ALA A 154 10.78 -2.84 -18.50
N GLN A 155 9.73 -2.76 -19.33
CA GLN A 155 8.99 -3.92 -19.81
C GLN A 155 9.86 -4.79 -20.74
N LEU A 156 10.62 -4.16 -21.64
CA LEU A 156 11.58 -4.86 -22.50
C LEU A 156 12.73 -5.46 -21.68
N GLY A 157 13.28 -4.72 -20.73
CA GLY A 157 14.31 -5.20 -19.82
C GLY A 157 13.84 -6.43 -19.04
N LEU A 158 12.60 -6.44 -18.57
CA LEU A 158 11.97 -7.59 -17.94
C LEU A 158 11.83 -8.78 -18.90
N LEU A 159 11.43 -8.57 -20.16
CA LEU A 159 11.45 -9.65 -21.17
C LEU A 159 12.87 -10.20 -21.34
N PHE A 160 13.87 -9.35 -21.59
CA PHE A 160 15.22 -9.81 -21.88
C PHE A 160 15.89 -10.49 -20.69
N THR A 161 15.65 -10.03 -19.46
CA THR A 161 16.13 -10.73 -18.25
C THR A 161 15.60 -12.16 -18.18
N LEU A 162 14.31 -12.38 -18.51
CA LEU A 162 13.74 -13.73 -18.62
C LEU A 162 14.39 -14.55 -19.74
N LEU A 163 14.61 -13.96 -20.92
CA LEU A 163 15.27 -14.65 -22.04
C LEU A 163 16.70 -15.08 -21.66
N TYR A 164 17.51 -14.18 -21.10
CA TYR A 164 18.86 -14.51 -20.63
C TYR A 164 18.85 -15.60 -19.55
N ARG A 165 17.84 -15.59 -18.67
CA ARG A 165 17.71 -16.59 -17.61
C ARG A 165 17.36 -17.98 -18.13
N TYR A 166 16.39 -18.08 -19.03
CA TYR A 166 15.77 -19.36 -19.41
C TYR A 166 16.30 -19.97 -20.70
N ASP A 167 16.70 -19.17 -21.69
CA ASP A 167 17.20 -19.69 -22.97
C ASP A 167 18.70 -20.04 -22.95
N LYS A 168 19.36 -19.95 -21.78
CA LYS A 168 20.77 -20.31 -21.58
C LYS A 168 21.71 -19.70 -22.63
N TYR A 169 21.41 -18.47 -23.08
CA TYR A 169 22.33 -17.73 -23.93
C TYR A 169 23.71 -17.65 -23.29
N LYS A 170 24.76 -17.61 -24.11
CA LYS A 170 26.09 -17.29 -23.59
C LYS A 170 26.00 -15.94 -22.91
N LEU A 171 26.13 -15.94 -21.59
CA LEU A 171 25.96 -14.75 -20.78
C LEU A 171 27.05 -13.74 -21.18
N ASP A 172 26.65 -12.71 -21.90
CA ASP A 172 27.52 -11.59 -22.24
C ASP A 172 27.49 -10.55 -21.11
N LYS A 173 28.33 -9.52 -21.22
CA LYS A 173 28.40 -8.43 -20.23
C LYS A 173 27.05 -7.76 -20.01
N TYR A 174 26.22 -7.70 -21.06
CA TYR A 174 24.91 -7.06 -21.02
C TYR A 174 23.91 -7.94 -20.24
N GLY A 175 23.81 -9.22 -20.56
CA GLY A 175 22.99 -10.20 -19.85
C GLY A 175 23.36 -10.29 -18.37
N GLN A 176 24.66 -10.28 -18.02
CA GLN A 176 25.10 -10.22 -16.63
C GLN A 176 24.60 -8.96 -15.94
N SER A 177 24.74 -7.79 -16.58
CA SER A 177 24.28 -6.52 -16.01
C SER A 177 22.77 -6.51 -15.76
N LEU A 178 21.98 -7.06 -16.70
CA LEU A 178 20.54 -7.23 -16.56
C LEU A 178 20.16 -8.14 -15.38
N LEU A 179 20.83 -9.29 -15.25
CA LEU A 179 20.59 -10.21 -14.14
C LEU A 179 21.00 -9.59 -12.79
N ASP A 180 22.12 -8.88 -12.74
CA ASP A 180 22.55 -8.17 -11.53
C ASP A 180 21.55 -7.08 -11.14
N TYR A 181 21.01 -6.37 -12.12
CA TYR A 181 19.98 -5.37 -11.90
C TYR A 181 18.72 -5.96 -11.30
N ILE A 182 18.15 -6.99 -11.93
CA ILE A 182 16.90 -7.57 -11.43
C ILE A 182 17.09 -8.18 -10.03
N ASN A 183 18.23 -8.83 -9.79
CA ASN A 183 18.56 -9.40 -8.48
C ASN A 183 18.67 -8.33 -7.36
N ASN A 184 19.04 -7.11 -7.71
CA ASN A 184 19.18 -5.99 -6.79
C ASN A 184 18.04 -4.95 -6.88
N TYR A 185 16.97 -5.26 -7.62
CA TYR A 185 15.85 -4.34 -7.83
C TYR A 185 15.21 -3.94 -6.51
N LYS A 186 14.98 -2.64 -6.33
CA LYS A 186 14.31 -2.07 -5.16
C LYS A 186 12.89 -1.68 -5.54
N VAL A 187 11.93 -2.31 -4.90
CA VAL A 187 10.52 -2.00 -5.08
C VAL A 187 10.21 -0.54 -4.73
N HIS A 188 9.43 0.13 -5.57
CA HIS A 188 9.11 1.55 -5.42
C HIS A 188 7.68 1.79 -4.90
N TYR A 189 6.74 0.92 -5.24
CA TYR A 189 5.31 1.12 -5.05
C TYR A 189 4.65 0.04 -4.19
N HIS A 190 5.44 -0.66 -3.36
CA HIS A 190 4.91 -1.72 -2.49
C HIS A 190 3.81 -1.18 -1.55
N PRO A 191 2.58 -1.73 -1.57
CA PRO A 191 1.45 -1.19 -0.82
C PRO A 191 1.68 -1.07 0.69
N ILE A 192 2.36 -2.06 1.30
CA ILE A 192 2.71 -2.02 2.72
C ILE A 192 3.68 -0.86 3.01
N THR A 193 4.69 -0.65 2.15
CA THR A 193 5.68 0.42 2.34
C THR A 193 5.01 1.80 2.23
N ILE A 194 4.11 1.97 1.27
CA ILE A 194 3.33 3.21 1.14
C ILE A 194 2.47 3.44 2.38
N ALA A 195 1.73 2.42 2.83
CA ALA A 195 0.89 2.52 4.02
C ALA A 195 1.71 2.83 5.29
N ARG A 196 2.90 2.23 5.44
CA ARG A 196 3.84 2.53 6.53
C ARG A 196 4.28 4.00 6.53
N ASN A 197 4.58 4.54 5.36
CA ASN A 197 4.94 5.95 5.24
C ASN A 197 3.74 6.86 5.56
N GLN A 198 2.52 6.49 5.15
CA GLN A 198 1.31 7.26 5.45
C GLN A 198 0.98 7.28 6.96
N ILE A 199 1.10 6.14 7.65
CA ILE A 199 0.87 6.11 9.10
C ILE A 199 1.95 6.89 9.86
N LEU A 200 3.21 6.81 9.42
CA LEU A 200 4.29 7.60 9.99
C LEU A 200 4.00 9.10 9.86
N GLN A 201 3.54 9.54 8.69
CA GLN A 201 3.13 10.93 8.48
C GLN A 201 2.00 11.34 9.42
N CYS A 202 0.99 10.48 9.63
CA CYS A 202 -0.08 10.74 10.59
C CYS A 202 0.44 10.86 12.03
N ILE A 203 1.42 10.04 12.42
CA ILE A 203 2.05 10.09 13.75
C ILE A 203 2.83 11.41 13.93
N ILE A 204 3.54 11.87 12.89
CA ILE A 204 4.25 13.15 12.90
C ILE A 204 3.26 14.32 13.02
N GLU A 205 2.16 14.30 12.25
CA GLU A 205 1.12 15.33 12.31
C GLU A 205 0.39 15.34 13.66
N PHE A 206 0.13 14.18 14.24
CA PHE A 206 -0.40 14.07 15.59
C PHE A 206 0.56 14.70 16.63
N LYS A 207 1.87 14.46 16.52
CA LYS A 207 2.88 15.07 17.43
C LYS A 207 2.91 16.59 17.34
N GLN A 208 2.47 17.17 16.22
CA GLN A 208 2.37 18.62 16.03
C GLN A 208 1.06 19.20 16.59
N MET A 209 0.08 18.35 16.98
CA MET A 209 -1.14 18.84 17.62
C MET A 209 -0.81 19.44 18.99
N PRO A 210 -1.37 20.61 19.32
CA PRO A 210 -1.13 21.26 20.61
C PRO A 210 -1.64 20.40 21.77
N ASP A 211 -0.98 20.46 22.92
CA ASP A 211 -1.55 19.92 24.16
C ASP A 211 -2.65 20.83 24.67
N ARG A 212 -3.62 20.29 25.43
CA ARG A 212 -4.75 21.09 25.93
C ARG A 212 -4.30 22.28 26.78
N SER A 213 -3.23 22.11 27.55
CA SER A 213 -2.61 23.17 28.35
C SER A 213 -2.15 24.37 27.53
N THR A 214 -1.89 24.19 26.23
CA THR A 214 -1.55 25.28 25.31
C THR A 214 -2.79 25.98 24.74
N LEU A 215 -3.98 25.41 24.90
CA LEU A 215 -5.26 25.93 24.41
C LEU A 215 -6.07 26.64 25.49
N THR A 216 -5.94 26.24 26.75
CA THR A 216 -6.65 26.82 27.90
C THR A 216 -5.83 26.70 29.18
N GLU A 217 -6.00 27.66 30.10
CA GLU A 217 -5.43 27.63 31.45
C GLU A 217 -6.28 26.80 32.43
N GLU A 218 -7.44 26.31 32.00
CA GLU A 218 -8.38 25.54 32.84
C GLU A 218 -7.90 24.09 33.09
N GLU A 219 -8.16 23.58 34.30
CA GLU A 219 -7.77 22.23 34.75
C GLU A 219 -8.24 21.11 33.79
N GLU A 220 -7.52 19.99 33.80
CA GLU A 220 -7.78 18.82 32.96
C GLU A 220 -9.17 18.22 33.21
N THR A 221 -9.91 17.98 32.14
CA THR A 221 -11.16 17.22 32.16
C THR A 221 -10.88 15.72 32.19
N GLU A 222 -11.82 14.95 32.73
CA GLU A 222 -11.82 13.49 32.65
C GLU A 222 -11.55 13.01 31.22
N THR A 223 -10.61 12.09 31.11
CA THR A 223 -10.23 11.41 29.87
C THR A 223 -11.12 10.20 29.63
N ILE A 224 -11.38 9.86 28.36
CA ILE A 224 -12.09 8.61 28.03
C ILE A 224 -11.24 7.43 28.50
N ASP A 225 -11.82 6.60 29.37
CA ASP A 225 -11.24 5.31 29.72
C ASP A 225 -11.51 4.30 28.61
N PHE A 226 -10.46 3.64 28.12
CA PHE A 226 -10.60 2.60 27.11
C PHE A 226 -10.92 1.27 27.79
N PRO A 227 -11.97 0.53 27.36
CA PRO A 227 -12.34 -0.71 28.02
C PRO A 227 -11.20 -1.73 28.06
N ILE A 228 -10.97 -2.36 29.21
CA ILE A 228 -9.92 -3.37 29.42
C ILE A 228 -9.94 -4.49 28.36
N GLN A 229 -11.12 -4.87 27.89
CA GLN A 229 -11.24 -5.92 26.86
C GLN A 229 -10.66 -5.49 25.51
N LEU A 230 -10.79 -4.20 25.19
CA LEU A 230 -10.16 -3.62 24.01
C LEU A 230 -8.65 -3.58 24.21
N THR A 231 -8.19 -3.17 25.40
CA THR A 231 -6.76 -3.07 25.72
C THR A 231 -6.05 -4.41 25.67
N ASP A 232 -6.63 -5.43 26.31
CA ASP A 232 -6.09 -6.78 26.39
C ASP A 232 -6.08 -7.46 25.03
N PHE A 233 -7.14 -7.27 24.23
CA PHE A 233 -7.20 -7.80 22.87
C PHE A 233 -6.02 -7.27 22.03
N TRP A 234 -5.73 -5.97 22.08
CA TRP A 234 -4.62 -5.41 21.31
C TRP A 234 -3.26 -5.86 21.81
N GLN A 235 -3.05 -5.92 23.12
CA GLN A 235 -1.81 -6.48 23.67
C GLN A 235 -1.61 -7.94 23.25
N SER A 236 -2.68 -8.74 23.28
CA SER A 236 -2.66 -10.14 22.84
C SER A 236 -2.43 -10.29 21.32
N PHE A 237 -2.83 -9.33 20.50
CA PHE A 237 -2.58 -9.32 19.06
C PHE A 237 -1.12 -8.94 18.72
N ILE A 238 -0.53 -8.05 19.50
CA ILE A 238 0.83 -7.51 19.30
C ILE A 238 1.89 -8.52 19.76
N THR A 239 1.72 -9.09 20.96
CA THR A 239 2.73 -9.91 21.66
C THR A 239 3.21 -11.14 20.87
N PRO A 240 2.34 -11.95 20.23
CA PRO A 240 2.74 -13.13 19.47
C PRO A 240 3.49 -12.80 18.17
N ASN A 241 3.27 -11.61 17.61
CA ASN A 241 3.82 -11.19 16.33
C ASN A 241 5.26 -10.66 16.42
N LYS A 242 5.96 -10.90 17.54
CA LYS A 242 7.37 -10.49 17.80
C LYS A 242 7.67 -9.03 17.46
N LEU A 243 6.68 -8.16 17.56
CA LEU A 243 6.86 -6.72 17.49
C LEU A 243 7.33 -6.21 18.84
N SER A 244 8.60 -6.42 19.18
CA SER A 244 9.22 -5.82 20.37
C SER A 244 9.07 -4.29 20.44
N LEU A 245 8.81 -3.66 19.28
CA LEU A 245 8.40 -2.26 19.12
C LEU A 245 7.15 -1.87 19.89
N PHE A 246 6.17 -2.77 19.99
CA PHE A 246 4.84 -2.48 20.53
C PHE A 246 4.52 -3.28 21.80
N ASN A 247 5.38 -4.23 22.21
CA ASN A 247 5.20 -5.07 23.38
C ASN A 247 5.24 -4.31 24.73
N ASN A 248 5.71 -3.05 24.75
CA ASN A 248 5.80 -2.22 25.96
C ASN A 248 4.78 -1.08 26.00
N ILE A 249 3.83 -1.02 25.05
CA ILE A 249 2.83 0.02 25.03
C ILE A 249 1.64 -0.47 25.85
N SER A 250 1.66 -0.18 27.15
CA SER A 250 0.39 -0.09 27.87
C SER A 250 -0.42 1.03 27.24
N LEU A 251 -1.75 0.90 27.20
CA LEU A 251 -2.59 2.02 26.76
C LEU A 251 -2.50 3.25 27.66
N GLU A 252 -1.84 3.11 28.81
CA GLU A 252 -1.45 4.20 29.70
C GLU A 252 -0.22 4.99 29.20
N THR A 253 0.52 4.51 28.19
CA THR A 253 1.73 5.17 27.67
C THR A 253 1.68 5.38 26.16
N ILE A 254 0.60 5.96 25.63
CA ILE A 254 0.54 6.25 24.19
C ILE A 254 1.55 7.32 23.74
N ASP A 255 2.11 8.09 24.67
CA ASP A 255 3.28 8.96 24.45
C ASP A 255 4.58 8.19 24.15
N THR A 256 4.68 6.91 24.54
CA THR A 256 5.90 6.11 24.24
C THR A 256 6.05 5.81 22.75
N LEU A 257 4.96 5.66 21.99
CA LEU A 257 5.01 5.55 20.53
C LEU A 257 5.58 6.77 19.83
N LEU A 258 5.33 7.94 20.43
CA LEU A 258 5.74 9.25 19.92
C LEU A 258 7.18 9.61 20.33
N ASN A 259 7.84 8.75 21.12
CA ASN A 259 9.28 8.89 21.40
C ASN A 259 10.07 8.80 20.08
N GLU A 260 11.07 9.65 19.94
CA GLU A 260 11.93 9.73 18.76
C GLU A 260 12.60 8.39 18.45
N ASP A 261 12.93 7.59 19.46
CA ASP A 261 13.49 6.24 19.28
C ASP A 261 12.53 5.31 18.53
N ASN A 262 11.23 5.36 18.85
CA ASN A 262 10.22 4.54 18.19
C ASN A 262 9.90 5.05 16.79
N ILE A 263 9.89 6.37 16.58
CA ILE A 263 9.77 6.97 15.24
C ILE A 263 10.97 6.58 14.35
N ASN A 264 12.19 6.64 14.88
CA ASN A 264 13.41 6.22 14.18
C ASN A 264 13.42 4.71 13.87
N LEU A 265 12.89 3.91 14.78
CA LEU A 265 12.74 2.47 14.57
C LEU A 265 11.69 2.18 13.50
N ILE A 266 10.53 2.85 13.54
CA ILE A 266 9.50 2.80 12.48
C ILE A 266 10.09 3.18 11.11
N ASN A 267 10.87 4.27 11.04
CA ASN A 267 11.59 4.70 9.83
C ASN A 267 12.47 3.58 9.25
N ARG A 268 13.10 2.77 10.10
CA ARG A 268 13.89 1.61 9.67
C ARG A 268 13.02 0.52 9.05
N TYR A 269 11.84 0.24 9.59
CA TYR A 269 10.89 -0.76 9.07
C TYR A 269 10.16 -0.31 7.79
N CYS A 270 10.16 0.98 7.46
CA CYS A 270 9.67 1.46 6.17
C CYS A 270 10.55 1.00 4.98
N THR A 271 11.76 0.46 5.24
CA THR A 271 12.68 -0.01 4.19
C THR A 271 12.59 -1.53 3.89
N CYS A 272 11.52 -2.19 4.33
CA CYS A 272 11.52 -3.65 4.50
C CYS A 272 11.57 -4.45 3.19
N LYS A 273 12.21 -5.62 3.30
CA LYS A 273 12.49 -6.56 2.21
C LYS A 273 11.36 -7.59 2.10
N LEU A 274 10.31 -7.34 1.30
CA LEU A 274 9.19 -8.30 1.25
C LEU A 274 8.83 -8.73 -0.17
N THR A 275 8.25 -9.94 -0.22
CA THR A 275 7.66 -10.62 -1.36
C THR A 275 6.15 -10.37 -1.38
N THR A 276 5.55 -10.60 -2.55
CA THR A 276 4.13 -10.50 -2.92
C THR A 276 3.10 -10.46 -1.78
N THR A 277 2.25 -9.43 -1.82
CA THR A 277 1.11 -9.29 -0.90
C THR A 277 0.00 -10.29 -1.24
N GLY A 278 -0.57 -10.95 -0.24
CA GLY A 278 -1.79 -11.77 -0.43
C GLY A 278 -3.06 -10.93 -0.59
N TYR A 279 -4.13 -11.52 -1.14
CA TYR A 279 -5.42 -10.85 -1.37
C TYR A 279 -6.05 -10.26 -0.08
N ASN A 280 -5.97 -10.99 1.04
CA ASN A 280 -6.48 -10.52 2.33
C ASN A 280 -5.70 -9.32 2.88
N GLU A 281 -4.38 -9.27 2.62
CA GLU A 281 -3.53 -8.15 3.02
C GLU A 281 -3.89 -6.89 2.24
N GLN A 282 -4.17 -7.00 0.94
CA GLN A 282 -4.58 -5.86 0.11
C GLN A 282 -5.83 -5.18 0.63
N SER A 283 -6.85 -5.95 1.02
CA SER A 283 -8.11 -5.40 1.57
C SER A 283 -7.88 -4.63 2.87
N LEU A 284 -7.03 -5.15 3.77
CA LEU A 284 -6.64 -4.48 5.01
C LEU A 284 -5.86 -3.19 4.71
N ILE A 285 -4.88 -3.26 3.81
CA ILE A 285 -4.04 -2.13 3.41
C ILE A 285 -4.91 -1.00 2.85
N ILE A 286 -5.88 -1.30 1.98
CA ILE A 286 -6.78 -0.28 1.41
C ILE A 286 -7.49 0.51 2.52
N ILE A 287 -8.09 -0.18 3.49
CA ILE A 287 -8.82 0.49 4.58
C ILE A 287 -7.86 1.28 5.48
N ILE A 288 -6.69 0.73 5.82
CA ILE A 288 -5.66 1.43 6.61
C ILE A 288 -5.25 2.73 5.91
N ARG A 289 -5.01 2.70 4.60
CA ARG A 289 -4.64 3.89 3.82
C ARG A 289 -5.77 4.91 3.74
N GLN A 290 -7.02 4.47 3.63
CA GLN A 290 -8.19 5.35 3.72
C GLN A 290 -8.24 6.03 5.09
N ILE A 291 -8.06 5.28 6.18
CA ILE A 291 -8.00 5.85 7.53
C ILE A 291 -6.88 6.90 7.64
N CYS A 292 -5.67 6.60 7.15
CA CYS A 292 -4.56 7.57 7.15
C CYS A 292 -4.91 8.86 6.39
N THR A 293 -5.60 8.73 5.25
CA THR A 293 -6.06 9.89 4.46
C THR A 293 -7.07 10.73 5.26
N GLN A 294 -8.03 10.09 5.92
CA GLN A 294 -9.00 10.80 6.75
C GLN A 294 -8.34 11.42 7.99
N LEU A 295 -7.37 10.75 8.62
CA LEU A 295 -6.60 11.29 9.74
C LEU A 295 -5.86 12.57 9.35
N HIS A 296 -5.18 12.58 8.20
CA HIS A 296 -4.54 13.79 7.67
C HIS A 296 -5.54 14.96 7.54
N LEU A 297 -6.72 14.70 6.97
CA LEU A 297 -7.77 15.72 6.82
C LEU A 297 -8.30 16.21 8.18
N ILE A 298 -8.43 15.31 9.16
CA ILE A 298 -8.76 15.67 10.54
C ILE A 298 -7.70 16.63 11.10
N PHE A 299 -6.42 16.29 10.98
CA PHE A 299 -5.33 17.15 11.48
C PHE A 299 -5.35 18.53 10.82
N VAL A 300 -5.56 18.60 9.50
CA VAL A 300 -5.70 19.87 8.76
C VAL A 300 -6.90 20.68 9.25
N ASN A 301 -8.06 20.04 9.46
CA ASN A 301 -9.25 20.72 9.97
C ASN A 301 -9.02 21.29 11.37
N ILE A 302 -8.42 20.50 12.27
CA ILE A 302 -8.14 20.93 13.65
C ILE A 302 -7.11 22.05 13.68
N ASP A 303 -6.00 21.92 12.96
CA ASP A 303 -4.98 22.97 12.86
C ASP A 303 -5.58 24.28 12.33
N THR A 304 -6.38 24.20 11.26
CA THR A 304 -7.08 25.37 10.70
C THR A 304 -8.06 25.97 11.71
N PHE A 305 -8.84 25.15 12.42
CA PHE A 305 -9.78 25.61 13.43
C PHE A 305 -9.07 26.31 14.60
N ILE A 306 -7.99 25.71 15.12
CA ILE A 306 -7.20 26.28 16.22
C ILE A 306 -6.53 27.58 15.78
N LYS A 307 -5.90 27.65 14.60
CA LYS A 307 -5.27 28.87 14.11
C LYS A 307 -6.27 30.01 13.94
N THR A 308 -7.44 29.73 13.37
CA THR A 308 -8.46 30.75 13.11
C THR A 308 -9.24 31.17 14.35
N ARG A 309 -9.55 30.25 15.26
CA ARG A 309 -10.39 30.50 16.45
C ARG A 309 -9.60 30.73 17.73
N GLY A 310 -8.48 30.03 17.92
CA GLY A 310 -7.65 30.14 19.13
C GLY A 310 -7.03 31.52 19.29
N GLN A 311 -6.45 32.10 18.24
CA GLN A 311 -5.91 33.46 18.29
C GLN A 311 -6.98 34.51 18.62
N ALA A 312 -8.18 34.37 18.03
CA ALA A 312 -9.31 35.25 18.29
C ALA A 312 -9.91 35.03 19.69
N TYR A 313 -9.80 33.81 20.26
CA TYR A 313 -10.24 33.49 21.61
C TYR A 313 -9.34 34.18 22.66
N HIS A 314 -8.01 34.02 22.55
CA HIS A 314 -7.06 34.66 23.47
C HIS A 314 -7.09 36.19 23.40
N SER A 315 -7.29 36.76 22.21
CA SER A 315 -7.44 38.21 22.04
C SER A 315 -8.83 38.74 22.43
N LYS A 316 -9.74 37.88 22.92
CA LYS A 316 -11.12 38.20 23.31
C LYS A 316 -11.95 38.85 22.17
N GLN A 317 -11.64 38.49 20.93
CA GLN A 317 -12.27 39.04 19.72
C GLN A 317 -13.42 38.17 19.16
N LEU A 318 -13.64 36.97 19.73
CA LEU A 318 -14.72 36.08 19.29
C LEU A 318 -16.10 36.58 19.73
N ARG A 319 -17.08 36.45 18.82
CA ARG A 319 -18.51 36.66 19.14
C ARG A 319 -18.99 35.55 20.08
N SER A 320 -20.02 35.82 20.88
CA SER A 320 -20.57 34.88 21.89
C SER A 320 -20.79 33.45 21.36
N ASN A 321 -21.45 33.29 20.20
CA ASN A 321 -21.67 31.96 19.60
C ASN A 321 -20.36 31.26 19.19
N GLN A 322 -19.36 32.01 18.72
CA GLN A 322 -18.07 31.46 18.31
C GLN A 322 -17.23 31.05 19.54
N ARG A 323 -17.33 31.84 20.62
CA ARG A 323 -16.72 31.53 21.91
C ARG A 323 -17.28 30.23 22.49
N SER A 324 -18.61 30.11 22.56
CA SER A 324 -19.26 28.88 23.05
C SER A 324 -18.88 27.66 22.21
N ASN A 325 -18.75 27.81 20.89
CA ASN A 325 -18.30 26.71 20.02
C ASN A 325 -16.84 26.30 20.30
N PHE A 326 -15.95 27.26 20.55
CA PHE A 326 -14.55 26.98 20.91
C PHE A 326 -14.43 26.33 22.29
N GLU A 327 -15.23 26.76 23.27
CA GLU A 327 -15.31 26.13 24.60
C GLU A 327 -15.78 24.67 24.50
N ARG A 328 -16.78 24.37 23.65
CA ARG A 328 -17.18 22.97 23.37
C ARG A 328 -16.04 22.14 22.78
N PHE A 329 -15.27 22.73 21.87
CA PHE A 329 -14.07 22.07 21.33
C PHE A 329 -13.04 21.76 22.42
N ILE A 330 -12.70 22.73 23.27
CA ILE A 330 -11.77 22.55 24.39
C ILE A 330 -12.25 21.42 25.32
N ASN A 331 -13.55 21.38 25.63
CA ASN A 331 -14.13 20.38 26.54
C ASN A 331 -13.98 18.95 26.02
N ILE A 332 -14.01 18.75 24.70
CA ILE A 332 -13.90 17.41 24.10
C ILE A 332 -12.46 17.07 23.70
N TYR A 333 -11.54 18.03 23.75
CA TYR A 333 -10.26 17.96 23.06
C TYR A 333 -9.39 16.78 23.52
N ASN A 334 -9.28 16.55 24.83
CA ASN A 334 -8.50 15.44 25.39
C ASN A 334 -9.04 14.09 24.90
N ASN A 335 -10.35 13.90 25.00
CA ASN A 335 -11.06 12.69 24.61
C ASN A 335 -10.91 12.40 23.11
N PHE A 336 -11.04 13.46 22.31
CA PHE A 336 -10.83 13.41 20.88
C PHE A 336 -9.37 13.06 20.53
N ARG A 337 -8.40 13.75 21.14
CA ARG A 337 -6.96 13.51 20.94
C ARG A 337 -6.58 12.08 21.29
N GLN A 338 -7.06 11.55 22.42
CA GLN A 338 -6.84 10.15 22.80
C GLN A 338 -7.47 9.15 21.83
N THR A 339 -8.67 9.42 21.32
CA THR A 339 -9.34 8.57 20.33
C THR A 339 -8.56 8.50 19.03
N VAL A 340 -8.08 9.65 18.53
CA VAL A 340 -7.25 9.72 17.32
C VAL A 340 -5.91 9.03 17.53
N LEU A 341 -5.31 9.21 18.71
CA LEU A 341 -4.05 8.57 19.06
C LEU A 341 -4.16 7.04 19.11
N PHE A 342 -5.23 6.52 19.73
CA PHE A 342 -5.56 5.10 19.70
C PHE A 342 -5.68 4.58 18.27
N MET A 343 -6.32 5.33 17.36
CA MET A 343 -6.39 4.95 15.94
C MET A 343 -5.03 4.91 15.27
N CYS A 344 -4.16 5.89 15.51
CA CYS A 344 -2.80 5.90 14.97
C CYS A 344 -2.04 4.64 15.44
N HIS A 345 -2.12 4.34 16.74
CA HIS A 345 -1.51 3.14 17.30
C HIS A 345 -2.06 1.87 16.66
N LEU A 346 -3.38 1.71 16.61
CA LEU A 346 -4.05 0.56 16.02
C LEU A 346 -3.57 0.29 14.59
N ASN A 347 -3.60 1.32 13.74
CA ASN A 347 -3.18 1.18 12.34
C ASN A 347 -1.69 0.86 12.22
N ALA A 348 -0.84 1.47 13.06
CA ALA A 348 0.58 1.19 13.11
C ALA A 348 0.83 -0.28 13.51
N SER A 349 0.22 -0.75 14.60
CA SER A 349 0.38 -2.13 15.07
C SER A 349 -0.02 -3.14 13.99
N ILE A 350 -1.12 -2.91 13.27
CA ILE A 350 -1.55 -3.79 12.19
C ILE A 350 -0.57 -3.76 11.01
N ILE A 351 -0.19 -2.59 10.50
CA ILE A 351 0.66 -2.49 9.30
C ILE A 351 2.09 -3.01 9.53
N PHE A 352 2.63 -2.85 10.75
CA PHE A 352 3.94 -3.37 11.10
C PHE A 352 3.91 -4.87 11.45
N SER A 353 2.75 -5.42 11.81
CA SER A 353 2.61 -6.87 12.02
C SER A 353 2.34 -7.64 10.72
N LEU A 354 1.91 -6.98 9.62
CA LEU A 354 1.56 -7.65 8.35
C LEU A 354 2.67 -8.59 7.83
N ASP A 355 3.95 -8.25 8.04
CA ASP A 355 5.08 -9.08 7.60
C ASP A 355 5.14 -10.44 8.31
N ASN A 356 4.63 -10.50 9.55
CA ASN A 356 4.59 -11.69 10.40
C ASN A 356 3.23 -12.41 10.35
N ILE A 357 2.28 -11.86 9.59
CA ILE A 357 0.84 -12.17 9.61
C ILE A 357 0.41 -13.13 8.48
N ARG A 358 1.35 -13.68 7.70
CA ARG A 358 1.08 -14.55 6.52
C ARG A 358 0.12 -15.72 6.77
N CYS A 359 -0.18 -16.04 8.03
CA CYS A 359 -1.15 -17.04 8.47
C CYS A 359 -2.15 -16.49 9.50
N ILE A 360 -2.74 -15.30 9.29
CA ILE A 360 -3.92 -14.92 10.06
C ILE A 360 -5.06 -15.90 9.74
N ASP A 361 -5.52 -16.62 10.75
CA ASP A 361 -6.77 -17.38 10.69
C ASP A 361 -7.90 -16.47 10.19
N LEU A 362 -8.67 -16.95 9.22
CA LEU A 362 -9.78 -16.25 8.56
C LEU A 362 -10.71 -15.55 9.57
N LYS A 363 -10.89 -16.15 10.76
CA LYS A 363 -11.70 -15.56 11.84
C LYS A 363 -11.12 -14.22 12.32
N TYR A 364 -9.80 -14.14 12.55
CA TYR A 364 -9.12 -12.91 12.96
C TYR A 364 -9.07 -11.86 11.83
N SER A 365 -8.89 -12.29 10.57
CA SER A 365 -8.92 -11.36 9.42
C SER A 365 -10.29 -10.67 9.31
N SER A 366 -11.37 -11.43 9.46
CA SER A 366 -12.74 -10.90 9.39
C SER A 366 -13.04 -9.87 10.50
N LEU A 367 -12.54 -10.14 11.71
CA LEU A 367 -12.67 -9.21 12.83
C LEU A 367 -11.86 -7.93 12.57
N LEU A 368 -10.58 -8.04 12.17
CA LEU A 368 -9.74 -6.89 11.88
C LEU A 368 -10.39 -5.99 10.82
N MET A 369 -10.91 -6.58 9.74
CA MET A 369 -11.67 -5.86 8.72
C MET A 369 -12.87 -5.12 9.32
N LYS A 370 -13.62 -5.77 10.21
CA LYS A 370 -14.78 -5.14 10.87
C LYS A 370 -14.36 -3.97 11.77
N LEU A 371 -13.29 -4.13 12.55
CA LEU A 371 -12.75 -3.09 13.43
C LEU A 371 -12.25 -1.90 12.62
N LEU A 372 -11.46 -2.15 11.57
CA LEU A 372 -10.97 -1.10 10.67
C LEU A 372 -12.13 -0.35 10.00
N ARG A 373 -13.23 -1.01 9.62
CA ARG A 373 -14.42 -0.33 9.08
C ARG A 373 -15.11 0.57 10.09
N ILE A 374 -15.18 0.17 11.37
CA ILE A 374 -15.72 1.02 12.45
C ILE A 374 -14.88 2.30 12.55
N TRP A 375 -13.55 2.15 12.58
CA TRP A 375 -12.63 3.28 12.71
C TRP A 375 -12.56 4.16 11.45
N LEU A 376 -12.69 3.58 10.25
CA LEU A 376 -12.84 4.34 9.02
C LEU A 376 -14.10 5.21 9.07
N THR A 377 -15.24 4.62 9.46
CA THR A 377 -16.52 5.35 9.59
C THR A 377 -16.40 6.49 10.60
N PHE A 378 -15.70 6.27 11.72
CA PHE A 378 -15.40 7.33 12.68
C PHE A 378 -14.58 8.46 12.03
N ALA A 379 -13.51 8.14 11.31
CA ALA A 379 -12.65 9.14 10.70
C ALA A 379 -13.37 9.97 9.63
N GLU A 380 -14.12 9.33 8.73
CA GLU A 380 -14.90 10.02 7.68
C GLU A 380 -15.95 10.97 8.26
N ASN A 381 -16.67 10.52 9.30
CA ASN A 381 -17.65 11.37 9.98
C ASN A 381 -16.97 12.52 10.73
N THR A 382 -15.82 12.27 11.35
CA THR A 382 -15.05 13.30 12.05
C THR A 382 -14.55 14.37 11.08
N VAL A 383 -14.01 14.01 9.91
CA VAL A 383 -13.63 14.97 8.85
C VAL A 383 -14.81 15.86 8.49
N THR A 384 -15.98 15.26 8.29
CA THR A 384 -17.19 15.97 7.92
C THR A 384 -17.64 16.95 9.02
N LEU A 385 -17.64 16.52 10.29
CA LEU A 385 -18.15 17.30 11.41
C LEU A 385 -17.18 18.37 11.94
N SER A 386 -15.87 18.13 11.78
CA SER A 386 -14.78 19.06 12.17
C SER A 386 -14.49 20.15 11.13
N ASN A 387 -15.15 20.10 9.98
CA ASN A 387 -15.03 21.15 8.97
C ASN A 387 -15.47 22.51 9.56
N ILE A 388 -14.70 23.56 9.25
CA ILE A 388 -14.88 24.92 9.79
C ILE A 388 -16.29 25.51 9.57
N THR A 389 -17.04 24.99 8.59
CA THR A 389 -18.43 25.41 8.32
C THR A 389 -19.45 24.71 9.22
N ARG A 390 -19.17 23.50 9.72
CA ARG A 390 -20.08 22.69 10.54
C ARG A 390 -19.77 22.80 12.04
N ASN A 391 -18.51 22.59 12.43
CA ASN A 391 -18.01 22.62 13.82
C ASN A 391 -18.93 21.94 14.85
N ARG A 392 -19.32 20.68 14.58
CA ARG A 392 -20.25 19.90 15.43
C ARG A 392 -19.50 19.07 16.48
N TRP A 393 -18.90 19.75 17.45
CA TRP A 393 -18.05 19.12 18.47
C TRP A 393 -18.79 18.15 19.39
N ASP A 394 -20.02 18.45 19.78
CA ASP A 394 -20.84 17.56 20.62
C ASP A 394 -21.11 16.21 19.91
N GLU A 395 -21.32 16.24 18.60
CA GLU A 395 -21.50 15.02 17.78
C GLU A 395 -20.19 14.22 17.68
N ILE A 396 -19.04 14.90 17.58
CA ILE A 396 -17.72 14.25 17.59
C ILE A 396 -17.46 13.57 18.93
N ALA A 397 -17.83 14.18 20.06
CA ALA A 397 -17.71 13.56 21.37
C ALA A 397 -18.53 12.26 21.47
N ALA A 398 -19.78 12.28 20.98
CA ALA A 398 -20.62 11.09 20.92
C ALA A 398 -20.03 10.00 20.00
N LEU A 399 -19.41 10.39 18.88
CA LEU A 399 -18.73 9.48 17.97
C LEU A 399 -17.52 8.77 18.61
N CYS A 400 -16.74 9.47 19.44
CA CYS A 400 -15.61 8.88 20.16
C CYS A 400 -16.08 7.69 21.01
N LEU A 401 -17.08 7.93 21.86
CA LEU A 401 -17.65 6.91 22.75
C LEU A 401 -18.30 5.75 21.95
N THR A 402 -19.12 6.09 20.96
CA THR A 402 -19.85 5.09 20.15
C THR A 402 -18.90 4.16 19.40
N SER A 403 -17.77 4.67 18.91
CA SER A 403 -16.80 3.89 18.13
C SER A 403 -16.01 2.92 19.01
N ILE A 404 -15.67 3.36 20.23
CA ILE A 404 -15.06 2.50 21.26
C ILE A 404 -16.03 1.38 21.64
N GLU A 405 -17.29 1.70 21.97
CA GLU A 405 -18.29 0.70 22.31
C GLU A 405 -18.51 -0.34 21.21
N LYS A 406 -18.64 0.10 19.94
CA LYS A 406 -18.82 -0.80 18.79
C LYS A 406 -17.62 -1.71 18.59
N SER A 407 -16.42 -1.21 18.85
CA SER A 407 -15.17 -1.98 18.76
C SER A 407 -15.13 -3.04 19.86
N THR A 408 -15.39 -2.66 21.11
CA THR A 408 -15.45 -3.58 22.26
C THR A 408 -16.50 -4.67 22.07
N LYS A 409 -17.72 -4.31 21.63
CA LYS A 409 -18.79 -5.27 21.30
C LYS A 409 -18.41 -6.23 20.16
N SER A 410 -17.53 -5.81 19.24
CA SER A 410 -17.07 -6.68 18.15
C SER A 410 -16.02 -7.68 18.63
N ILE A 411 -15.14 -7.27 19.54
CA ILE A 411 -14.13 -8.12 20.15
C ILE A 411 -14.76 -9.16 21.07
N LEU A 412 -15.73 -8.76 21.91
CA LEU A 412 -16.44 -9.66 22.81
C LEU A 412 -17.25 -10.78 22.12
N LYS A 413 -17.41 -10.71 20.80
CA LYS A 413 -18.12 -11.73 19.99
C LYS A 413 -17.20 -12.80 19.41
N LEU A 414 -15.88 -12.66 19.57
CA LEU A 414 -14.90 -13.70 19.22
C LEU A 414 -14.97 -14.87 20.19
#